data_AF-I3CQN6-F1
#
_entry.id   AF-I3CQN6-F1
#
_cell.length_a   1.000
_cell.length_b   1.000
_cell.length_c   1.000
_cell.angle_alpha   90.00
_cell.angle_beta   90.00
_cell.angle_gamma   90.00
#
_symmetry.space_group_name_H-M   'P 1'
#
loop_
_entity.id
_entity.type
_entity.pdbx_description
1 polymer ?
#
loop_
_entity_poly.entity_id
_entity_poly.type
_entity_poly.pdbx_seq_one_letter_code
_entity_poly.pdbx_strand_id
1 'polypeptide(L)'
;MNATTTTNPALSYRAEGYAAKYFARQLKQRDFVMLPPQALDRITFNTPDDGVLAGYVSVIRQHLGNGQKFAWVELDNEPSGMFRGVPLADILTCDDAGNRRRNNPNGEARRLCLSNYSEKLTSRGITSAYL
;
A
#
# COMPACT_ATOMS: atom_id res chain seq x y z
N MET A 1 -43.32 51.21 9.38
CA MET A 1 -42.26 51.11 8.34
C MET A 1 -41.99 49.62 8.19
N ASN A 2 -42.53 48.99 7.14
CA ASN A 2 -42.51 47.54 6.99
C ASN A 2 -41.59 47.19 5.81
N ALA A 3 -40.43 46.63 6.09
CA ALA A 3 -39.49 46.19 5.06
C ALA A 3 -39.95 44.82 4.51
N THR A 4 -40.29 44.80 3.22
CA THR A 4 -40.54 43.58 2.45
C THR A 4 -39.21 43.12 1.86
N THR A 5 -38.71 41.95 2.25
CA THR A 5 -37.51 41.37 1.64
C THR A 5 -37.90 40.28 0.65
N THR A 6 -37.77 40.63 -0.62
CA THR A 6 -37.93 39.80 -1.82
C THR A 6 -37.00 38.58 -1.80
N THR A 7 -37.57 37.37 -1.78
CA THR A 7 -36.85 36.11 -1.93
C THR A 7 -36.53 35.87 -3.41
N ASN A 8 -35.26 36.01 -3.78
CA ASN A 8 -34.74 35.55 -5.07
C ASN A 8 -34.70 34.02 -5.12
N PRO A 9 -35.32 33.34 -6.11
CA PRO A 9 -35.19 31.90 -6.27
C PRO A 9 -33.86 31.57 -6.98
N ALA A 10 -32.76 31.63 -6.24
CA ALA A 10 -31.48 31.11 -6.72
C ALA A 10 -31.46 29.58 -6.56
N LEU A 11 -31.68 28.87 -7.68
CA LEU A 11 -31.18 27.53 -8.02
C LEU A 11 -30.67 26.68 -6.83
N SER A 12 -31.58 26.05 -6.08
CA SER A 12 -31.22 24.97 -5.16
C SER A 12 -31.10 23.66 -5.94
N TYR A 13 -30.03 23.49 -6.70
CA TYR A 13 -29.69 22.14 -7.19
C TYR A 13 -29.35 21.29 -5.96
N ARG A 14 -30.16 20.27 -5.72
CA ARG A 14 -30.06 19.37 -4.58
C ARG A 14 -28.77 18.54 -4.68
N ALA A 15 -27.67 19.08 -4.16
CA ALA A 15 -26.35 18.44 -4.11
C ALA A 15 -26.35 17.09 -3.34
N GLU A 16 -27.37 16.86 -2.53
CA GLU A 16 -27.54 15.66 -1.69
C GLU A 16 -27.66 14.36 -2.51
N GLY A 17 -28.21 14.43 -3.73
CA GLY A 17 -28.43 13.24 -4.56
C GLY A 17 -27.19 12.73 -5.29
N TYR A 18 -26.21 13.61 -5.58
CA TYR A 18 -25.00 13.24 -6.29
C TYR A 18 -24.02 12.53 -5.37
N ALA A 19 -23.81 13.04 -4.16
CA ALA A 19 -22.93 12.44 -3.17
C ALA A 19 -23.36 11.00 -2.79
N ALA A 20 -24.65 10.79 -2.53
CA ALA A 20 -25.17 9.47 -2.14
C ALA A 20 -24.91 8.37 -3.20
N LYS A 21 -24.93 8.71 -4.50
CA LYS A 21 -24.66 7.74 -5.58
C LYS A 21 -23.20 7.27 -5.64
N TYR A 22 -22.25 8.08 -5.18
CA TYR A 22 -20.82 7.73 -5.20
C TYR A 22 -20.29 7.25 -3.85
N PHE A 23 -20.88 7.66 -2.73
CA PHE A 23 -20.46 7.24 -1.39
C PHE A 23 -21.16 5.95 -0.89
N ALA A 24 -22.27 5.52 -1.50
CA ALA A 24 -23.02 4.33 -1.07
C ALA A 24 -22.44 3.00 -1.57
N ARG A 25 -21.26 2.98 -2.19
CA ARG A 25 -20.52 1.74 -2.40
C ARG A 25 -19.75 1.44 -1.12
N GLN A 26 -20.47 1.09 -0.05
CA GLN A 26 -19.85 0.29 1.01
C GLN A 26 -19.27 -0.92 0.30
N LEU A 27 -17.94 -0.98 0.17
CA LEU A 27 -17.27 -2.14 -0.37
C LEU A 27 -17.79 -3.31 0.46
N LYS A 28 -18.54 -4.22 -0.17
CA LYS A 28 -18.92 -5.49 0.44
C LYS A 28 -17.62 -6.05 1.01
N GLN A 29 -17.51 -6.07 2.34
CA GLN A 29 -16.26 -6.37 3.03
C GLN A 29 -15.75 -7.69 2.46
N ARG A 30 -14.62 -7.64 1.76
CA ARG A 30 -14.07 -8.81 1.10
C ARG A 30 -13.70 -9.80 2.20
N ASP A 31 -14.13 -11.05 2.04
CA ASP A 31 -13.66 -12.10 2.91
C ASP A 31 -12.22 -12.42 2.54
N PHE A 32 -11.29 -11.83 3.29
CA PHE A 32 -9.86 -12.01 3.08
C PHE A 32 -9.38 -13.41 3.47
N VAL A 33 -10.15 -14.19 4.24
CA VAL A 33 -9.81 -15.59 4.53
C VAL A 33 -9.95 -16.43 3.25
N MET A 34 -11.02 -16.20 2.50
CA MET A 34 -11.30 -16.90 1.23
C MET A 34 -10.51 -16.31 0.06
N LEU A 35 -10.36 -14.99 0.03
CA LEU A 35 -9.66 -14.25 -1.02
C LEU A 35 -8.55 -13.41 -0.39
N PRO A 36 -7.40 -14.01 -0.04
CA PRO A 36 -6.31 -13.30 0.63
C PRO A 36 -5.77 -12.14 -0.23
N PRO A 37 -5.26 -11.07 0.40
CA PRO A 37 -4.51 -10.04 -0.31
C PRO A 37 -3.23 -10.63 -0.90
N GLN A 38 -2.73 -9.99 -1.94
CA GLN A 38 -1.48 -10.32 -2.60
C GLN A 38 -0.32 -9.53 -1.99
N ALA A 39 0.92 -9.98 -2.21
CA ALA A 39 2.05 -9.18 -1.77
C ALA A 39 2.12 -7.86 -2.56
N LEU A 40 2.54 -6.82 -1.85
CA LEU A 40 2.53 -5.39 -2.19
C LEU A 40 1.13 -4.74 -2.20
N ASP A 41 0.07 -5.46 -1.85
CA ASP A 41 -1.21 -4.81 -1.55
C ASP A 41 -1.07 -4.01 -0.25
N ARG A 42 -1.68 -2.82 -0.23
CA ARG A 42 -1.79 -2.03 1.00
C ARG A 42 -3.08 -2.41 1.70
N ILE A 43 -2.97 -2.75 2.98
CA ILE A 43 -4.11 -3.15 3.79
C ILE A 43 -4.26 -2.24 5.02
N THR A 44 -5.46 -2.22 5.57
CA THR A 44 -5.72 -1.62 6.89
C THR A 44 -6.33 -2.65 7.82
N PHE A 45 -6.02 -2.56 9.10
CA PHE A 45 -6.49 -3.48 10.13
C PHE A 45 -6.53 -2.77 11.49
N ASN A 46 -7.34 -3.29 12.41
CA ASN A 46 -7.41 -2.74 13.76
C ASN A 46 -6.42 -3.47 14.68
N THR A 47 -5.72 -2.70 15.51
CA THR A 47 -5.05 -3.20 16.70
C THR A 47 -5.79 -2.72 17.95
N PRO A 48 -5.86 -3.54 19.01
CA PRO A 48 -6.50 -3.14 20.28
C PRO A 48 -5.85 -1.90 20.90
N ASP A 49 -4.52 -1.79 20.75
CA ASP A 49 -3.71 -0.79 21.46
C ASP A 49 -3.54 0.51 20.66
N ASP A 50 -3.42 0.44 19.33
CA ASP A 50 -3.05 1.59 18.48
C ASP A 50 -4.15 2.04 17.51
N GLY A 51 -5.31 1.36 17.50
CA GLY A 51 -6.42 1.68 16.60
C GLY A 51 -6.20 1.17 15.18
N VAL A 52 -6.55 1.98 14.17
CA VAL A 52 -6.46 1.56 12.76
C VAL A 52 -5.03 1.78 12.26
N LEU A 53 -4.36 0.69 11.88
CA LEU A 53 -3.03 0.74 11.24
C LEU A 53 -3.12 0.40 9.75
N ALA A 54 -2.08 0.80 9.01
CA ALA A 54 -1.95 0.55 7.59
C ALA A 54 -0.52 0.08 7.26
N GLY A 55 -0.40 -0.75 6.23
CA GLY A 55 0.89 -1.21 5.76
C GLY A 55 0.80 -2.08 4.51
N TYR A 56 1.95 -2.52 4.03
CA TYR A 56 2.07 -3.33 2.82
C TYR A 56 2.27 -4.80 3.15
N VAL A 57 1.52 -5.66 2.46
CA VAL A 57 1.66 -7.11 2.60
C VAL A 57 2.97 -7.55 1.94
N SER A 58 3.86 -8.16 2.72
CA SER A 58 5.08 -8.78 2.21
C SER A 58 4.82 -10.22 1.75
N VAL A 59 4.15 -11.02 2.59
CA VAL A 59 3.86 -12.43 2.29
C VAL A 59 2.68 -12.93 3.12
N ILE A 60 1.95 -13.93 2.60
CA ILE A 60 0.94 -14.67 3.36
C ILE A 60 1.58 -15.96 3.89
N ARG A 61 1.49 -16.19 5.20
CA ARG A 61 1.99 -17.42 5.85
C ARG A 61 0.89 -18.12 6.63
N GLN A 62 0.90 -19.44 6.60
CA GLN A 62 0.01 -20.25 7.42
C GLN A 62 0.72 -20.62 8.73
N HIS A 63 0.03 -20.46 9.85
CA HIS A 63 0.51 -20.95 11.13
C HIS A 63 0.35 -22.48 11.20
N LEU A 64 1.47 -23.16 11.51
CA LEU A 64 1.55 -24.62 11.55
C LEU A 64 0.67 -25.30 12.61
N GLY A 65 0.25 -24.60 13.66
CA GLY A 65 -0.53 -25.19 14.75
C GLY A 65 -2.03 -25.24 14.44
N ASN A 66 -2.62 -24.07 14.19
CA ASN A 66 -4.07 -23.91 14.02
C ASN A 66 -4.52 -23.79 12.55
N GLY A 67 -3.58 -23.79 11.60
CA GLY A 67 -3.87 -23.65 10.17
C GLY A 67 -4.36 -22.26 9.75
N GLN A 68 -4.40 -21.27 10.65
CA GLN A 68 -4.80 -19.90 10.33
C GLN A 68 -3.75 -19.23 9.46
N LYS A 69 -4.20 -18.39 8.53
CA LYS A 69 -3.32 -17.61 7.66
C LYS A 69 -3.16 -16.19 8.21
N PHE A 70 -1.95 -15.68 8.07
CA PHE A 70 -1.56 -14.33 8.48
C PHE A 70 -0.91 -13.63 7.30
N ALA A 71 -1.29 -12.37 7.10
CA ALA A 71 -0.53 -11.45 6.29
C ALA A 71 0.64 -10.92 7.11
N TRP A 72 1.86 -11.04 6.59
CA TRP A 72 3.03 -10.37 7.16
C TRP A 72 3.09 -8.98 6.56
N VAL A 73 2.86 -7.97 7.39
CA VAL A 73 2.67 -6.59 6.96
C VAL A 73 3.81 -5.74 7.48
N GLU A 74 4.43 -4.99 6.59
CA GLU A 74 5.36 -3.91 6.94
C GLU A 74 4.54 -2.63 7.13
N LEU A 75 4.59 -2.04 8.32
CA LEU A 75 3.72 -0.90 8.66
C LEU A 75 4.26 0.41 8.09
N ASP A 76 3.34 1.30 7.71
CA ASP A 76 3.68 2.63 7.18
C ASP A 76 4.39 3.51 8.23
N ASN A 77 4.19 3.24 9.53
CA ASN A 77 4.68 4.05 10.66
C ASN A 77 5.84 3.39 11.44
N GLU A 78 6.27 2.18 11.09
CA GLU A 78 7.40 1.50 11.72
C GLU A 78 8.64 1.52 10.81
N PRO A 79 9.86 1.35 11.35
CA PRO A 79 11.08 1.24 10.55
C PRO A 79 11.01 0.06 9.57
N SER A 80 11.57 0.25 8.39
CA SER A 80 11.60 -0.81 7.37
C SER A 80 12.23 -2.10 7.88
N GLY A 81 11.67 -3.23 7.48
CA GLY A 81 12.09 -4.55 7.92
C GLY A 81 11.44 -5.04 9.22
N MET A 82 10.63 -4.22 9.89
CA MET A 82 9.73 -4.68 10.95
C MET A 82 8.42 -5.17 10.35
N PHE A 83 7.99 -6.37 10.76
CA PHE A 83 6.79 -7.00 10.23
C PHE A 83 5.84 -7.41 11.35
N ARG A 84 4.55 -7.17 11.12
CA ARG A 84 3.45 -7.62 11.97
C ARG A 84 2.70 -8.74 11.28
N GLY A 85 2.44 -9.82 12.02
CA GLY A 85 1.54 -10.88 11.58
C GLY A 85 0.10 -10.48 11.85
N VAL A 86 -0.66 -10.19 10.79
CA VAL A 86 -2.07 -9.78 10.86
C VAL A 86 -2.95 -10.95 10.45
N PRO A 87 -3.86 -11.46 11.30
CA PRO A 87 -4.84 -12.46 10.90
C PRO A 87 -5.65 -11.97 9.70
N LEU A 88 -5.91 -12.84 8.71
CA LEU A 88 -6.68 -12.43 7.54
C LEU A 88 -8.11 -11.96 7.90
N ALA A 89 -8.68 -12.48 8.99
CA ALA A 89 -10.00 -12.07 9.47
C ALA A 89 -10.05 -10.63 10.00
N ASP A 90 -8.91 -10.07 10.41
CA ASP A 90 -8.83 -8.74 11.04
C ASP A 90 -8.56 -7.63 10.01
N ILE A 91 -8.38 -8.00 8.74
CA ILE A 91 -8.16 -7.05 7.65
C ILE A 91 -9.48 -6.36 7.31
N LEU A 92 -9.45 -5.03 7.30
CA LEU A 92 -10.61 -4.18 7.01
C LEU A 92 -10.69 -3.84 5.52
N THR A 93 -9.57 -3.41 4.94
CA THR A 93 -9.50 -2.98 3.54
C THR A 93 -8.22 -3.46 2.86
N CYS A 94 -8.29 -3.59 1.54
CA CYS A 94 -7.18 -3.90 0.65
C CYS A 94 -7.32 -3.03 -0.60
N ASP A 95 -6.22 -2.47 -1.09
CA ASP A 95 -6.23 -1.63 -2.29
C ASP A 95 -6.07 -2.39 -3.61
N ASP A 96 -5.77 -3.70 -3.55
CA ASP A 96 -5.57 -4.61 -4.69
C ASP A 96 -4.56 -4.10 -5.75
N ALA A 97 -3.69 -3.17 -5.36
CA ALA A 97 -2.75 -2.52 -6.26
C ALA A 97 -1.36 -3.19 -6.26
N GLY A 98 -1.15 -4.24 -5.48
CA GLY A 98 0.09 -4.99 -5.40
C GLY A 98 0.52 -5.60 -6.73
N ASN A 99 -0.43 -6.06 -7.55
CA ASN A 99 -0.12 -6.54 -8.90
C ASN A 99 0.46 -5.42 -9.79
N ARG A 100 -0.06 -4.20 -9.68
CA ARG A 100 0.48 -3.04 -10.41
C ARG A 100 1.86 -2.66 -9.89
N ARG A 101 2.06 -2.67 -8.57
CA ARG A 101 3.37 -2.36 -7.95
C ARG A 101 4.44 -3.38 -8.31
N ARG A 102 4.09 -4.67 -8.39
CA ARG A 102 5.01 -5.75 -8.79
C ARG A 102 5.45 -5.61 -10.25
N ASN A 103 4.51 -5.27 -11.13
CA ASN A 103 4.75 -5.24 -12.57
C ASN A 103 5.17 -3.86 -13.11
N ASN A 104 5.21 -2.83 -12.25
CA ASN A 104 5.81 -1.55 -12.58
C ASN A 104 7.18 -1.46 -11.91
N PRO A 105 8.23 -2.13 -12.46
CA PRO A 105 9.57 -1.92 -11.96
C PRO A 105 9.90 -0.44 -12.19
N ASN A 106 10.12 0.30 -11.09
CA ASN A 106 10.63 1.65 -11.16
C ASN A 106 11.84 1.66 -12.13
N GLY A 107 11.74 2.42 -13.23
CA GLY A 107 12.70 2.36 -14.34
C GLY A 107 14.15 2.62 -13.93
N GLU A 108 14.37 3.22 -12.76
CA GLU A 108 15.68 3.44 -12.14
C GLU A 108 16.36 2.17 -11.59
N ALA A 109 15.61 1.17 -11.13
CA ALA A 109 16.21 -0.02 -10.51
C ALA A 109 16.93 -0.95 -11.51
N ARG A 110 16.71 -0.76 -12.82
CA ARG A 110 17.38 -1.52 -13.89
C ARG A 110 18.80 -1.05 -14.21
N ARG A 111 19.34 -0.05 -13.50
CA ARG A 111 20.71 0.47 -13.73
C ARG A 111 21.75 0.10 -12.68
N LEU A 112 21.45 -0.84 -11.78
CA LEU A 112 22.50 -1.50 -11.00
C LEU A 112 23.22 -2.55 -11.86
N CYS A 113 23.81 -2.11 -12.97
CA CYS A 113 24.71 -2.92 -13.76
C CYS A 113 26.00 -3.12 -12.94
N LEU A 114 26.21 -4.34 -12.45
CA LEU A 114 27.46 -4.81 -11.83
C LEU A 114 28.72 -4.57 -12.70
N SER A 115 28.53 -4.19 -13.96
CA SER A 115 29.57 -3.85 -14.93
C SER A 115 30.49 -2.69 -14.50
N ASN A 116 30.00 -1.74 -13.69
CA ASN A 116 30.80 -0.57 -13.29
C ASN A 116 31.81 -0.82 -12.16
N TYR A 117 31.83 -2.01 -11.54
CA TYR A 117 32.84 -2.32 -10.52
C TYR A 117 34.13 -2.94 -11.11
N SER A 118 34.07 -3.45 -12.35
CA SER A 118 35.22 -4.10 -13.01
C SER A 118 36.24 -3.10 -13.57
N GLU A 119 35.81 -1.91 -14.01
CA GLU A 119 36.72 -0.94 -14.65
C GLU A 119 37.69 -0.24 -13.67
N LYS A 120 37.43 -0.30 -12.36
CA LYS A 120 38.32 0.30 -11.34
C LYS A 120 39.44 -0.62 -10.85
N LEU A 121 39.48 -1.88 -11.29
CA LEU A 121 40.56 -2.81 -10.94
C LEU A 121 41.62 -2.93 -12.05
N THR A 122 41.30 -2.54 -13.28
CA THR A 122 42.24 -2.62 -14.42
C THR A 122 43.11 -1.38 -14.61
N SER A 123 42.82 -0.25 -13.95
CA SER A 123 43.63 0.97 -14.09
C SER A 123 44.79 1.09 -13.08
N ARG A 124 45.04 0.08 -12.25
CA ARG A 124 46.07 0.13 -11.19
C ARG A 124 47.12 -0.98 -11.30
N GLY A 125 47.39 -1.42 -12.52
CA GLY A 125 48.52 -2.28 -12.82
C GLY A 125 49.01 -2.02 -14.23
N ILE A 126 50.01 -1.15 -14.35
CA ILE A 126 51.19 -1.21 -15.23
C ILE A 126 51.84 0.18 -15.15
N THR A 127 52.82 0.29 -14.26
CA THR A 127 53.99 1.13 -14.54
C THR A 127 55.19 0.30 -14.10
N SER A 128 55.53 -0.65 -14.96
CA SER A 128 56.87 -1.21 -15.00
C SER A 128 57.79 -0.08 -15.46
N ALA A 129 58.62 0.43 -14.55
CA ALA A 129 59.73 1.29 -14.88
C ALA A 129 61.01 0.54 -14.48
N TYR A 130 61.71 0.09 -15.52
CA TYR A 130 63.11 -0.32 -15.51
C TYR A 130 63.98 0.70 -14.74
N LEU A 131 64.84 0.21 -13.84
CA LEU A 131 66.23 0.65 -13.64
C LEU A 131 66.99 -0.46 -12.92
#